data_AF-A0A831W7A5-F1
#
_entry.id   AF-A0A831W7A5-F1
#
_cell.length_a   1.000
_cell.length_b   1.000
_cell.length_c   1.000
_cell.angle_alpha   90.00
_cell.angle_beta   90.00
_cell.angle_gamma   90.00
#
_symmetry.space_group_name_H-M   'P 1'
#
loop_
_entity.id
_entity.type
_entity.pdbx_description
1 polymer ?
#
loop_
_entity_poly.entity_id
_entity_poly.type
_entity_poly.pdbx_seq_one_letter_code
_entity_poly.pdbx_strand_id
1 'polypeptide(L)'
;MGRRSHGGVEREARADILERILSAKAVEIARRSAEVGIRELIRQVDGAPAPRGFAERLFAALGAGRAGVVAEIKRASPSRGLLCGGAFDPARIAASYAANGASCLSVLTDRGFFQGDACHLVEARAACELPVLCKDFIIDPYQVYEA
;
A
#
# COMPACT_ATOMS: atom_id res chain seq x y z
N MET A 1 12.72 -16.74 -40.39
CA MET A 1 13.11 -16.88 -38.96
C MET A 1 12.19 -15.97 -38.13
N GLY A 2 11.15 -16.52 -37.52
CA GLY A 2 10.11 -15.75 -36.84
C GLY A 2 10.60 -15.13 -35.53
N ARG A 3 10.47 -13.80 -35.41
CA ARG A 3 10.57 -13.10 -34.12
C ARG A 3 9.38 -13.52 -33.27
N ARG A 4 9.58 -14.45 -32.33
CA ARG A 4 8.53 -14.84 -31.37
C ARG A 4 8.22 -13.66 -30.45
N SER A 5 6.93 -13.38 -30.35
CA SER A 5 6.24 -12.40 -29.52
C SER A 5 6.44 -12.64 -28.02
N HIS A 6 7.60 -12.29 -27.48
CA HIS A 6 7.82 -12.31 -26.01
C HIS A 6 6.85 -11.39 -25.25
N GLY A 7 6.39 -10.30 -25.87
CA GLY A 7 5.48 -9.34 -25.23
C GLY A 7 4.00 -9.76 -25.16
N GLY A 8 3.59 -10.85 -25.82
CA GLY A 8 2.20 -11.33 -25.78
C GLY A 8 1.92 -12.19 -24.55
N VAL A 9 2.79 -13.18 -24.31
CA VAL A 9 2.69 -14.13 -23.20
C VAL A 9 2.86 -13.43 -21.85
N GLU A 10 3.78 -12.46 -21.73
CA GLU A 10 3.97 -11.69 -20.49
C GLU A 10 2.78 -10.76 -20.17
N ARG A 11 2.09 -10.23 -21.19
CA ARG A 11 0.89 -9.40 -20.98
C ARG A 11 -0.30 -10.25 -20.55
N GLU A 12 -0.45 -11.42 -21.13
CA GLU A 12 -1.52 -12.37 -20.79
C GLU A 12 -1.34 -12.93 -19.36
N ALA A 13 -0.10 -13.30 -18.98
CA ALA A 13 0.23 -13.68 -17.60
C ALA A 13 0.03 -12.53 -16.59
N ARG A 14 0.25 -11.28 -17.01
CA ARG A 14 0.02 -10.09 -16.17
C ARG A 14 -1.47 -9.74 -16.03
N ALA A 15 -2.27 -10.01 -17.07
CA ALA A 15 -3.72 -9.89 -16.98
C ALA A 15 -4.26 -10.94 -15.99
N ASP A 16 -3.79 -12.18 -16.08
CA ASP A 16 -4.14 -13.26 -15.15
C ASP A 16 -3.82 -12.92 -13.68
N ILE A 17 -2.62 -12.38 -13.39
CA ILE A 17 -2.29 -12.05 -11.99
C ILE A 17 -3.17 -10.95 -11.42
N LEU A 18 -3.53 -9.92 -12.20
CA LEU A 18 -4.40 -8.86 -11.72
C LEU A 18 -5.81 -9.42 -11.44
N GLU A 19 -6.38 -10.21 -12.35
CA GLU A 19 -7.68 -10.84 -12.17
C GLU A 19 -7.72 -11.73 -10.91
N ARG A 20 -6.66 -12.49 -10.68
CA ARG A 20 -6.51 -13.31 -9.46
C ARG A 20 -6.45 -12.44 -8.19
N ILE A 21 -5.72 -11.33 -8.22
CA ILE A 21 -5.67 -10.38 -7.10
C ILE A 21 -7.05 -9.79 -6.82
N LEU A 22 -7.74 -9.29 -7.85
CA LEU A 22 -9.06 -8.67 -7.69
C LEU A 22 -10.10 -9.68 -7.20
N SER A 23 -10.07 -10.91 -7.70
CA SER A 23 -10.96 -11.99 -7.25
C SER A 23 -10.74 -12.33 -5.77
N ALA A 24 -9.48 -12.46 -5.34
CA ALA A 24 -9.15 -12.68 -3.94
C ALA A 24 -9.58 -11.49 -3.07
N LYS A 25 -9.39 -10.25 -3.55
CA LYS A 25 -9.77 -9.04 -2.83
C LYS A 25 -11.27 -8.94 -2.60
N ALA A 26 -12.09 -9.32 -3.58
CA ALA A 26 -13.55 -9.34 -3.42
C ALA A 26 -14.00 -10.29 -2.29
N VAL A 27 -13.40 -11.48 -2.20
CA VAL A 27 -13.65 -12.43 -1.11
C VAL A 27 -13.19 -11.87 0.24
N GLU A 28 -12.04 -11.21 0.27
CA GLU A 28 -11.49 -10.58 1.48
C GLU A 28 -12.40 -9.46 2.00
N ILE A 29 -12.94 -8.62 1.11
CA ILE A 29 -13.87 -7.54 1.45
C ILE A 29 -15.18 -8.11 1.97
N ALA A 30 -15.75 -9.13 1.30
CA ALA A 30 -16.97 -9.78 1.74
C ALA A 30 -16.85 -10.37 3.16
N ARG A 31 -15.70 -11.00 3.47
CA ARG A 31 -15.43 -11.51 4.82
C ARG A 31 -15.33 -10.38 5.85
N ARG A 32 -14.51 -9.36 5.58
CA ARG A 32 -14.26 -8.26 6.54
C ARG A 32 -15.49 -7.40 6.77
N SER A 33 -16.23 -7.08 5.71
CA SER A 33 -17.48 -6.30 5.80
C SER A 33 -18.60 -7.04 6.56
N ALA A 34 -18.55 -8.37 6.65
CA ALA A 34 -19.44 -9.16 7.49
C ALA A 34 -19.04 -9.13 8.99
N GLU A 35 -17.76 -8.92 9.29
CA GLU A 35 -17.23 -8.79 10.66
C GLU A 35 -17.43 -7.35 11.20
N VAL A 36 -17.08 -6.35 10.38
CA VAL A 36 -17.22 -4.93 10.71
C VAL A 36 -17.93 -4.26 9.54
N GLY A 37 -19.16 -3.80 9.73
CA GLY A 37 -19.93 -3.17 8.65
C GLY A 37 -19.42 -1.75 8.30
N ILE A 38 -19.67 -1.28 7.08
CA ILE A 38 -19.25 0.07 6.64
C ILE A 38 -19.75 1.21 7.54
N ARG A 39 -20.96 1.06 8.13
CA ARG A 39 -21.50 2.05 9.09
C ARG A 39 -20.65 2.15 10.35
N GLU A 40 -20.07 1.04 10.78
CA GLU A 40 -19.15 1.03 11.91
C GLU A 40 -17.85 1.74 11.57
N LEU A 41 -17.28 1.46 10.40
CA LEU A 41 -16.08 2.15 9.92
C LEU A 41 -16.29 3.67 9.83
N ILE A 42 -17.42 4.12 9.27
CA ILE A 42 -17.77 5.55 9.21
C ILE A 42 -17.75 6.18 10.62
N ARG A 43 -18.30 5.49 11.64
CA ARG A 43 -18.27 6.00 13.03
C ARG A 43 -16.86 6.03 13.60
N GLN A 44 -15.99 5.10 13.21
CA GLN A 44 -14.60 5.07 13.67
C GLN A 44 -13.78 6.21 13.07
N VAL A 45 -14.07 6.61 11.82
CA VAL A 45 -13.40 7.74 11.15
C VAL A 45 -13.58 9.05 11.91
N ASP A 46 -14.73 9.29 12.54
CA ASP A 46 -14.97 10.50 13.34
C ASP A 46 -14.00 10.64 14.53
N GLY A 47 -13.49 9.51 15.05
CA GLY A 47 -12.49 9.48 16.12
C GLY A 47 -11.05 9.39 15.63
N ALA A 48 -10.82 9.26 14.32
CA ALA A 48 -9.49 9.08 13.76
C ALA A 48 -8.68 10.39 13.75
N PRO A 49 -7.35 10.34 13.94
CA PRO A 49 -6.51 11.52 13.79
C PRO A 49 -6.60 12.11 12.39
N ALA A 50 -6.50 13.44 12.27
CA ALA A 50 -6.54 14.12 11.00
C ALA A 50 -5.50 13.58 9.99
N PRO A 51 -5.83 13.51 8.69
CA PRO A 51 -4.87 13.19 7.64
C PRO A 51 -3.69 14.18 7.62
N ARG A 52 -2.48 13.68 7.37
CA ARG A 52 -1.23 14.47 7.40
C ARG A 52 -0.93 15.25 6.11
N GLY A 53 -1.84 15.25 5.13
CA GLY A 53 -1.68 15.96 3.86
C GLY A 53 -0.64 15.33 2.92
N PHE A 54 -1.00 14.23 2.26
CA PHE A 54 -0.09 13.49 1.37
C PHE A 54 0.33 14.30 0.14
N ALA A 55 -0.63 14.89 -0.57
CA ALA A 55 -0.35 15.67 -1.78
C ALA A 55 0.39 16.98 -1.43
N GLU A 56 -0.01 17.62 -0.34
CA GLU A 56 0.59 18.85 0.18
C GLU A 56 2.07 18.65 0.49
N ARG A 57 2.44 17.53 1.12
CA ARG A 57 3.84 17.21 1.42
C ARG A 57 4.69 17.02 0.15
N LEU A 58 4.13 16.36 -0.87
CA LEU A 58 4.81 16.18 -2.16
C LEU A 58 5.01 17.52 -2.87
N PHE A 59 3.96 18.33 -2.98
CA PHE A 59 4.06 19.65 -3.62
C PHE A 59 4.98 20.61 -2.86
N ALA A 60 4.99 20.56 -1.52
CA ALA A 60 5.93 21.34 -0.71
C ALA A 60 7.39 20.94 -0.97
N ALA A 61 7.67 19.64 -1.16
CA ALA A 61 9.02 19.19 -1.51
C ALA A 61 9.45 19.73 -2.87
N LEU A 62 8.58 19.63 -3.88
CA LEU A 62 8.83 20.16 -5.23
C LEU A 62 9.02 21.67 -5.23
N GLY A 63 8.17 22.42 -4.51
CA GLY A 63 8.27 23.87 -4.36
C GLY A 63 9.56 24.33 -3.68
N ALA A 64 10.15 23.48 -2.83
CA ALA A 64 11.45 23.70 -2.21
C ALA A 64 12.64 23.26 -3.09
N GLY A 65 12.42 22.88 -4.35
CA GLY A 65 13.47 22.40 -5.25
C GLY A 65 14.01 21.01 -4.91
N ARG A 66 13.29 20.22 -4.10
CA ARG A 66 13.65 18.85 -3.71
C ARG A 66 12.78 17.83 -4.44
N ALA A 67 13.25 16.59 -4.56
CA ALA A 67 12.44 15.50 -5.08
C ALA A 67 11.30 15.14 -4.10
N GLY A 68 10.07 15.02 -4.61
CA GLY A 68 8.91 14.52 -3.87
C GLY A 68 8.91 12.99 -3.82
N VAL A 69 9.70 12.40 -2.93
CA VAL A 69 9.87 10.94 -2.85
C VAL A 69 8.75 10.30 -2.02
N VAL A 70 8.02 9.35 -2.61
CA VAL A 70 7.17 8.39 -1.90
C VAL A 70 7.96 7.11 -1.68
N ALA A 71 8.36 6.82 -0.44
CA ALA A 71 9.14 5.63 -0.12
C ALA A 71 8.20 4.45 0.21
N GLU A 72 8.36 3.32 -0.50
CA GLU A 72 7.47 2.17 -0.37
C GLU A 72 8.00 1.12 0.61
N ILE A 73 7.19 0.77 1.61
CA ILE A 73 7.43 -0.33 2.55
C ILE A 73 6.77 -1.59 1.98
N LYS A 74 7.59 -2.51 1.46
CA LYS A 74 7.13 -3.72 0.75
C LYS A 74 7.97 -4.94 1.11
N ARG A 75 7.32 -6.00 1.57
CA ARG A 75 7.97 -7.26 1.97
C ARG A 75 8.26 -8.16 0.77
N ALA A 76 7.26 -8.38 -0.09
CA ALA A 76 7.36 -9.23 -1.26
C ALA A 76 6.62 -8.65 -2.47
N SER A 77 6.82 -9.22 -3.65
CA SER A 77 5.97 -8.98 -4.82
C SER A 77 5.82 -10.22 -5.68
N PRO A 78 4.72 -10.39 -6.44
CA PRO A 78 4.54 -11.54 -7.33
C PRO A 78 5.66 -11.73 -8.34
N SER A 79 6.26 -10.63 -8.81
CA SER A 79 7.31 -10.63 -9.81
C SER A 79 8.72 -10.93 -9.29
N ARG A 80 8.99 -10.72 -8.00
CA ARG A 80 10.35 -10.82 -7.42
C ARG A 80 10.42 -11.68 -6.17
N GLY A 81 9.30 -12.24 -5.71
CA GLY A 81 9.24 -12.98 -4.46
C GLY A 81 9.56 -12.08 -3.27
N LEU A 82 10.25 -12.65 -2.27
CA LEU A 82 10.64 -11.94 -1.05
C LEU A 82 11.74 -10.91 -1.34
N LEU A 83 11.48 -9.64 -1.03
CA LEU A 83 12.41 -8.53 -1.22
C LEU A 83 13.23 -8.26 0.04
N CYS A 84 12.62 -8.47 1.22
CA CYS A 84 13.27 -8.35 2.51
C CYS A 84 13.40 -9.74 3.15
N GLY A 85 14.57 -10.36 3.02
CA GLY A 85 14.86 -11.70 3.55
C GLY A 85 15.04 -11.78 5.07
N GLY A 86 15.17 -10.63 5.76
CA GLY A 86 15.33 -10.55 7.21
C GLY A 86 14.02 -10.25 7.95
N ALA A 87 14.13 -9.89 9.23
CA ALA A 87 12.99 -9.42 10.01
C ALA A 87 12.37 -8.18 9.35
N PHE A 88 11.07 -8.26 9.05
CA PHE A 88 10.31 -7.17 8.45
C PHE A 88 9.73 -6.30 9.57
N ASP A 89 10.29 -5.09 9.71
CA ASP A 89 9.93 -4.14 10.76
C ASP A 89 9.48 -2.82 10.11
N PRO A 90 8.17 -2.62 9.90
CA PRO A 90 7.62 -1.44 9.24
C PRO A 90 7.97 -0.14 9.96
N ALA A 91 7.96 -0.15 11.30
CA ALA A 91 8.27 1.02 12.11
C ALA A 91 9.71 1.49 11.90
N ARG A 92 10.68 0.56 11.98
CA ARG A 92 12.09 0.88 11.73
C ARG A 92 12.35 1.33 10.29
N ILE A 93 11.69 0.70 9.32
CA ILE A 93 11.82 1.09 7.90
C ILE A 93 11.24 2.50 7.69
N ALA A 94 10.07 2.80 8.25
CA ALA A 94 9.43 4.11 8.17
C ALA A 94 10.29 5.22 8.78
N ALA A 95 10.82 5.00 9.99
CA ALA A 95 11.72 5.95 10.65
C ALA A 95 12.99 6.20 9.81
N SER A 96 13.56 5.14 9.22
CA SER A 96 14.71 5.26 8.32
C SER A 96 14.39 6.09 7.07
N TYR A 97 13.25 5.84 6.41
CA TYR A 97 12.83 6.64 5.25
C TYR A 97 12.59 8.11 5.60
N ALA A 98 11.98 8.39 6.74
CA ALA A 98 11.79 9.75 7.23
C ALA A 98 13.14 10.46 7.46
N ALA A 99 14.08 9.80 8.14
CA ALA A 99 15.42 10.35 8.40
C ALA A 99 16.22 10.62 7.11
N ASN A 100 15.94 9.88 6.03
CA ASN A 100 16.61 10.02 4.73
C ASN A 100 15.84 10.89 3.72
N GLY A 101 14.86 11.68 4.19
CA GLY A 101 14.24 12.73 3.38
C GLY A 101 13.08 12.29 2.48
N ALA A 102 12.47 11.13 2.74
CA ALA A 102 11.20 10.78 2.11
C ALA A 102 10.14 11.85 2.42
N SER A 103 9.32 12.18 1.41
CA SER A 103 8.22 13.14 1.57
C SER A 103 6.95 12.46 2.08
N CYS A 104 6.72 11.22 1.64
CA CYS A 104 5.60 10.38 2.07
C CYS A 104 6.02 8.91 2.09
N LEU A 105 5.18 8.08 2.73
CA LEU A 105 5.30 6.63 2.73
C LEU A 105 4.18 5.99 1.91
N SER A 106 4.45 4.84 1.31
CA SER A 106 3.46 3.93 0.73
C SER A 106 3.63 2.58 1.39
N VAL A 107 2.59 2.02 2.02
CA VAL A 107 2.69 0.74 2.74
C VAL A 107 1.78 -0.28 2.08
N LEU A 108 2.37 -1.41 1.66
CA LEU A 108 1.59 -2.52 1.10
C LEU A 108 0.80 -3.21 2.21
N THR A 109 -0.52 -3.26 2.05
CA THR A 109 -1.45 -3.91 2.99
C THR A 109 -1.99 -5.24 2.47
N ASP A 110 -1.83 -5.52 1.17
CA ASP A 110 -2.25 -6.79 0.58
C ASP A 110 -1.46 -7.98 1.14
N ARG A 111 -2.16 -8.87 1.85
CA ARG A 111 -1.57 -10.05 2.49
C ARG A 111 -1.18 -11.15 1.49
N GLY A 112 -2.06 -11.43 0.53
CA GLY A 112 -1.95 -12.63 -0.32
C GLY A 112 -0.80 -12.59 -1.31
N PHE A 113 -0.52 -11.44 -1.91
CA PHE A 113 0.40 -11.30 -3.04
C PHE A 113 1.65 -10.48 -2.69
N PHE A 114 1.54 -9.57 -1.73
CA PHE A 114 2.65 -8.69 -1.32
C PHE A 114 3.19 -8.99 0.08
N GLN A 115 2.57 -9.92 0.82
CA GLN A 115 2.86 -10.21 2.22
C GLN A 115 2.84 -8.94 3.09
N GLY A 116 1.93 -8.02 2.75
CA GLY A 116 1.60 -6.83 3.49
C GLY A 116 0.67 -7.13 4.66
N ASP A 117 0.32 -6.08 5.41
CA ASP A 117 -0.65 -6.15 6.50
C ASP A 117 -1.16 -4.74 6.83
N ALA A 118 -2.42 -4.61 7.23
CA ALA A 118 -2.97 -3.35 7.73
C ALA A 118 -2.23 -2.87 9.00
N CYS A 119 -1.77 -3.78 9.85
CA CYS A 119 -0.97 -3.41 11.03
C CYS A 119 0.34 -2.70 10.65
N HIS A 120 0.97 -3.09 9.53
CA HIS A 120 2.19 -2.44 9.05
C HIS A 120 1.97 -0.96 8.72
N LEU A 121 0.77 -0.59 8.25
CA LEU A 121 0.41 0.80 7.97
C LEU A 121 0.33 1.61 9.27
N VAL A 122 -0.31 1.05 10.30
CA VAL A 122 -0.42 1.68 11.62
C VAL A 122 0.96 1.85 12.26
N GLU A 123 1.79 0.80 12.24
CA GLU A 123 3.16 0.81 12.75
C GLU A 123 4.04 1.85 12.04
N ALA A 124 4.01 1.88 10.71
CA ALA A 124 4.77 2.84 9.92
C ALA A 124 4.32 4.30 10.18
N ARG A 125 3.00 4.53 10.29
CA ARG A 125 2.43 5.84 10.59
C ARG A 125 2.81 6.30 12.00
N ALA A 126 2.84 5.41 12.98
CA ALA A 126 3.20 5.72 14.36
C ALA A 126 4.69 6.03 14.54
N ALA A 127 5.56 5.49 13.68
CA ALA A 127 7.01 5.64 13.80
C ALA A 127 7.59 6.95 13.23
N CYS A 128 6.79 7.77 12.54
CA CYS A 128 7.23 9.05 11.98
C CYS A 128 6.07 10.01 11.71
N GLU A 129 6.36 11.24 11.28
CA GLU A 129 5.35 12.26 10.94
C GLU A 129 5.04 12.35 9.44
N LEU A 130 5.52 11.39 8.62
CA LEU A 130 5.19 11.40 7.20
C LEU A 130 3.72 10.99 6.96
N PRO A 131 3.07 11.57 5.93
CA PRO A 131 1.82 11.02 5.41
C PRO A 131 2.05 9.61 4.85
N VAL A 132 1.07 8.73 5.03
CA VAL A 132 1.14 7.33 4.63
C VAL A 132 -0.01 7.00 3.68
N LEU A 133 0.31 6.40 2.54
CA LEU A 133 -0.65 5.84 1.60
C LEU A 133 -0.88 4.36 1.92
N CYS A 134 -2.15 3.98 2.05
CA CYS A 134 -2.59 2.58 2.01
C CYS A 134 -2.45 2.06 0.58
N LYS A 135 -1.41 1.27 0.32
CA LYS A 135 -1.13 0.71 -1.00
C LYS A 135 -1.76 -0.68 -1.09
N ASP A 136 -2.94 -0.72 -1.69
CA ASP A 136 -3.71 -1.94 -1.92
C ASP A 136 -4.46 -1.87 -3.26
N PHE A 137 -5.23 -2.91 -3.55
CA PHE A 137 -6.19 -2.99 -4.64
C PHE A 137 -7.55 -2.53 -4.12
N ILE A 138 -7.88 -1.26 -4.33
CA ILE A 138 -9.13 -0.66 -3.90
C ILE A 138 -10.19 -0.89 -4.98
N ILE A 139 -11.22 -1.69 -4.66
CA ILE A 139 -12.36 -2.02 -5.55
C ILE A 139 -13.72 -1.76 -4.90
N ASP A 140 -13.77 -1.44 -3.60
CA ASP A 140 -15.00 -1.18 -2.87
C ASP A 140 -14.85 0.02 -1.91
N PRO A 141 -15.85 0.92 -1.79
CA PRO A 141 -15.84 2.03 -0.84
C PRO A 141 -15.58 1.62 0.61
N TYR A 142 -15.94 0.40 1.01
CA TYR A 142 -15.60 -0.18 2.30
C TYR A 142 -14.12 -0.01 2.64
N GLN A 143 -13.24 -0.28 1.67
CA GLN A 143 -11.79 -0.18 1.86
C GLN A 143 -11.31 1.27 2.03
N VAL A 144 -12.06 2.25 1.53
CA VAL A 144 -11.72 3.68 1.69
C VAL A 144 -11.99 4.14 3.12
N TYR A 145 -13.06 3.66 3.75
CA TYR A 145 -13.33 3.94 5.16
C TYR A 145 -12.47 3.10 6.11
N GLU A 146 -11.97 1.95 5.66
CA GLU A 146 -11.08 1.09 6.43
C GLU A 146 -9.63 1.64 6.51
N ALA A 147 -9.20 2.40 5.50
CA ALA A 147 -7.84 2.92 5.34
C ALA A 147 -7.57 4.20 6.15
#